data_AF-A0AAV4D7A6-F1
#
_entry.id   AF-A0AAV4D7A6-F1
#
_cell.length_a   1.000
_cell.length_b   1.000
_cell.length_c   1.000
_cell.angle_alpha   90.00
_cell.angle_beta   90.00
_cell.angle_gamma   90.00
#
_symmetry.space_group_name_H-M   'P 1'
#
loop_
_entity.id
_entity.type
_entity.pdbx_description
1 polymer ?
#
loop_
_entity_poly.entity_id
_entity_poly.type
_entity_poly.pdbx_seq_one_letter_code
_entity_poly.pdbx_strand_id
1 'polypeptide(L)'
;MIGKRWASAIQDVTTKPKADCDTNHELLVATLKIKLKIKKTTVKPIRYDVKDIGEDFTIETRNRFKTLLMDIEEKEPNEITNAAKNIINETAAKHLKKRSSKKQPWISEDTLIKIKERKEAKAKFGIHAPVYRIIAKEVKQRCKRDKKNYLIGKCREIEAHMKENRSTEMYEEIKNITKTFQPRLGVIKDEKGNILTESKQIVDRWNRYCEEMYSSDSTADQQEKLEETREDEEIHLLPLRSEIEWAIGSLKDGKKPRL
;
A
#
# COMPACT_ATOMS: atom_id res chain seq x y z
N MET A 1 -19.52 -24.30 7.18
CA MET A 1 -19.00 -25.32 8.13
C MET A 1 -17.95 -24.67 9.01
N ILE A 2 -18.05 -24.77 10.34
CA ILE A 2 -17.09 -24.14 11.26
C ILE A 2 -15.94 -25.12 11.48
N GLY A 3 -14.69 -24.63 11.41
CA GLY A 3 -13.53 -25.48 11.64
C GLY A 3 -13.53 -26.04 13.06
N LYS A 4 -13.21 -27.34 13.23
CA LYS A 4 -13.25 -28.05 14.53
C LYS A 4 -12.58 -27.28 15.67
N ARG A 5 -11.48 -26.59 15.37
CA ARG A 5 -10.73 -25.74 16.32
C ARG A 5 -11.56 -24.65 16.99
N TRP A 6 -12.55 -24.09 16.30
CA TRP A 6 -13.34 -22.94 16.75
C TRP A 6 -14.73 -23.34 17.25
N ALA A 7 -15.15 -24.58 17.02
CA ALA A 7 -16.43 -25.09 17.49
C ALA A 7 -16.57 -24.97 19.02
N SER A 8 -15.49 -25.24 19.76
CA SER A 8 -15.45 -25.12 21.22
C SER A 8 -15.49 -23.69 21.76
N ALA A 9 -15.32 -22.68 20.90
CA ALA A 9 -15.40 -21.27 21.27
C ALA A 9 -16.83 -20.71 21.20
N ILE A 10 -17.76 -21.45 20.58
CA ILE A 10 -19.16 -21.03 20.44
C ILE A 10 -19.92 -21.52 21.67
N GLN A 11 -20.54 -20.60 22.40
CA GLN A 11 -21.33 -20.92 23.59
C GLN A 11 -22.80 -21.10 23.27
N ASP A 12 -23.33 -20.26 22.38
CA ASP A 12 -24.74 -20.25 22.03
C ASP A 12 -24.93 -19.67 20.63
N VAL A 13 -25.95 -20.15 19.92
CA VAL A 13 -26.38 -19.63 18.61
C VAL A 13 -27.90 -19.61 18.59
N THR A 14 -28.49 -18.42 18.57
CA THR A 14 -29.94 -18.25 18.55
C THR A 14 -30.37 -17.35 17.41
N THR A 15 -31.49 -17.69 16.76
CA THR A 15 -32.16 -16.75 15.86
C THR A 15 -33.03 -15.79 16.67
N LYS A 16 -33.22 -14.58 16.16
CA LYS A 16 -34.09 -13.55 16.73
C LYS A 16 -35.17 -13.18 15.69
N PRO A 17 -36.23 -13.99 15.55
CA PRO A 17 -37.28 -13.77 14.55
C PRO A 17 -38.07 -12.47 14.79
N LYS A 18 -38.10 -12.00 16.03
CA LYS A 18 -38.80 -10.76 16.44
C LYS A 18 -37.94 -9.50 16.28
N ALA A 19 -36.71 -9.61 15.80
CA ALA A 19 -35.87 -8.44 15.58
C ALA A 19 -36.30 -7.75 14.28
N ASP A 20 -36.72 -6.49 14.38
CA ASP A 20 -37.07 -5.67 13.24
C ASP A 20 -35.81 -5.33 12.43
N CYS A 21 -35.57 -6.13 11.40
CA CYS A 21 -34.58 -5.88 10.37
C CYS A 21 -35.35 -5.55 9.11
N ASP A 22 -35.02 -4.41 8.48
CA ASP A 22 -35.57 -3.91 7.21
C ASP A 22 -35.15 -4.79 6.00
N THR A 23 -35.12 -6.10 6.20
CA THR A 23 -34.68 -7.16 5.29
C THR A 23 -35.49 -8.43 5.56
N ASN A 24 -35.74 -9.25 4.53
CA ASN A 24 -36.46 -10.53 4.65
C ASN A 24 -35.61 -11.66 5.31
N HIS A 25 -34.62 -11.32 6.14
CA HIS A 25 -33.73 -12.26 6.81
C HIS A 25 -33.88 -12.16 8.33
N GLU A 26 -33.91 -13.31 9.02
CA GLU A 26 -33.86 -13.35 10.48
C GLU A 26 -32.44 -13.13 11.00
N LEU A 27 -32.29 -12.37 12.08
CA LEU A 27 -30.99 -12.22 12.73
C LEU A 27 -30.57 -13.51 13.42
N LEU A 28 -29.31 -13.90 13.21
CA LEU A 28 -28.65 -14.96 13.95
C LEU A 28 -27.60 -14.33 14.87
N VAL A 29 -27.73 -14.59 16.17
CA VAL A 29 -26.85 -14.10 17.22
C VAL A 29 -26.06 -15.28 17.77
N ALA A 30 -24.73 -15.16 17.75
CA ALA A 30 -23.84 -16.17 18.32
C ALA A 30 -23.02 -15.57 19.46
N THR A 31 -22.98 -16.28 20.59
CA THR A 31 -22.15 -15.93 21.74
C THR A 31 -20.84 -16.70 21.66
N LEU A 32 -19.71 -15.99 21.69
CA LEU A 32 -18.37 -16.56 21.53
C LEU A 32 -17.51 -16.31 22.78
N LYS A 33 -16.86 -17.36 23.29
CA LYS A 33 -15.86 -17.30 24.37
C LYS A 33 -14.45 -17.29 23.77
N ILE A 34 -13.92 -16.10 23.51
CA ILE A 34 -12.57 -15.93 22.96
C ILE A 34 -11.76 -14.90 23.77
N LYS A 35 -10.46 -15.19 23.99
CA LYS A 35 -9.51 -14.24 24.57
C LYS A 35 -8.84 -13.45 23.44
N LEU A 36 -9.25 -12.20 23.24
CA LEU A 36 -8.61 -11.32 22.27
C LEU A 36 -7.41 -10.61 22.91
N LYS A 37 -6.28 -10.56 22.21
CA LYS A 37 -5.19 -9.65 22.56
C LYS A 37 -5.58 -8.26 22.10
N ILE A 38 -5.65 -7.31 23.04
CA ILE A 38 -5.81 -5.90 22.69
C ILE A 38 -4.56 -5.48 21.93
N LYS A 39 -4.72 -5.12 20.66
CA LYS A 39 -3.67 -4.44 19.92
C LYS A 39 -3.52 -3.06 20.55
N LYS A 40 -2.44 -2.83 21.28
CA LYS A 40 -2.11 -1.49 21.78
C LYS A 40 -2.09 -0.54 20.59
N THR A 41 -3.02 0.40 20.56
CA THR A 41 -3.11 1.40 19.51
C THR A 41 -1.89 2.30 19.67
N THR A 42 -0.83 2.05 18.90
CA THR A 42 0.30 2.96 18.84
C THR A 42 -0.22 4.29 18.32
N VAL A 43 -0.20 5.33 19.17
CA VAL A 43 -0.50 6.70 18.73
C VAL A 43 0.49 7.04 17.63
N LYS A 44 -0.01 7.34 16.43
CA LYS A 44 0.86 7.72 15.33
C LYS A 44 1.51 9.06 15.69
N PRO A 45 2.84 9.20 15.55
CA PRO A 45 3.49 10.48 15.82
C PRO A 45 2.94 11.55 14.87
N ILE A 46 2.76 12.77 15.41
CA ILE A 46 2.42 13.94 14.61
C ILE A 46 3.62 14.22 13.71
N ARG A 47 3.36 14.39 12.42
CA ARG A 47 4.37 14.82 11.45
C ARG A 47 4.06 16.25 11.04
N TYR A 48 5.06 17.11 11.07
CA TYR A 48 4.95 18.50 10.59
C TYR A 48 5.36 18.57 9.12
N ASP A 49 4.86 19.57 8.41
CA ASP A 49 5.36 19.88 7.07
C ASP A 49 6.70 20.60 7.19
N VAL A 50 7.71 20.10 6.48
CA VAL A 50 9.11 20.56 6.56
C VAL A 50 9.51 21.27 5.27
N LYS A 51 8.60 21.38 4.30
CA LYS A 51 8.87 22.03 3.01
C LYS A 51 9.00 23.55 3.12
N ASP A 52 8.34 24.14 4.11
CA ASP A 52 8.28 25.58 4.33
C ASP A 52 8.42 25.82 5.84
N ILE A 53 9.66 26.03 6.28
CA ILE A 53 9.98 26.33 7.68
C ILE A 53 10.08 27.85 7.79
N GLY A 54 9.10 28.47 8.45
CA GLY A 54 9.08 29.92 8.66
C GLY A 54 10.22 30.41 9.55
N GLU A 55 10.62 31.67 9.37
CA GLU A 55 11.65 32.33 10.18
C GLU A 55 11.29 32.35 11.66
N ASP A 56 10.00 32.52 11.98
CA ASP A 56 9.47 32.53 13.36
C ASP A 56 9.80 31.23 14.12
N PHE A 57 9.68 30.08 13.45
CA PHE A 57 10.06 28.79 14.04
C PHE A 57 11.55 28.77 14.37
N THR A 58 12.39 29.25 13.45
CA THR A 58 13.85 29.23 13.61
C THR A 58 14.29 30.15 14.73
N ILE A 59 13.72 31.35 14.82
CA ILE A 59 14.04 32.35 15.84
C ILE A 59 13.59 31.86 17.24
N GLU A 60 12.35 31.43 17.40
CA GLU A 60 11.85 30.96 18.72
C GLU A 60 12.62 29.71 19.18
N THR A 61 12.89 28.78 18.27
CA THR A 61 13.66 27.58 18.57
C THR A 61 15.09 27.95 18.98
N ARG A 62 15.78 28.80 18.23
CA ARG A 62 17.14 29.27 18.56
C ARG A 62 17.21 29.96 19.91
N ASN A 63 16.23 30.81 20.23
CA ASN A 63 16.20 31.52 21.52
C ASN A 63 16.01 30.56 22.69
N ARG A 64 15.07 29.61 22.58
CA ARG A 64 14.84 28.58 23.62
C ARG A 64 16.02 27.64 23.79
N PHE A 65 16.70 27.28 22.70
CA PHE A 65 17.91 26.46 22.76
C PHE A 65 19.09 27.22 23.40
N LYS A 66 19.22 28.53 23.20
CA LYS A 66 20.24 29.33 23.91
C LYS A 66 20.06 29.26 25.43
N THR A 67 18.82 29.39 25.91
CA THR A 67 18.52 29.23 27.35
C THR A 67 18.85 27.81 27.82
N LEU A 68 18.50 26.78 27.04
CA LEU A 68 18.83 25.40 27.40
C LEU A 68 20.35 25.16 27.47
N LEU A 69 21.12 25.79 26.57
CA LEU A 69 22.59 25.67 26.52
C LEU A 69 23.28 26.33 27.71
N MET A 70 22.68 27.36 28.33
CA MET A 70 23.22 28.02 29.52
C MET A 70 23.13 27.14 30.77
N ASP A 71 22.14 26.24 30.83
CA ASP A 71 21.90 25.35 31.98
C ASP A 71 22.53 23.95 31.80
N ILE A 72 23.42 23.75 30.82
CA ILE A 72 23.93 22.41 30.49
C ILE A 72 24.78 21.81 31.61
N GLU A 73 25.53 22.63 32.33
CA GLU A 73 26.46 22.16 33.36
C GLU A 73 25.74 21.58 34.59
N GLU A 74 24.46 21.91 34.80
CA GLU A 74 23.66 21.45 35.93
C GLU A 74 22.72 20.27 35.61
N LYS A 75 22.60 19.87 34.34
CA LYS A 75 21.56 18.91 33.89
C LYS A 75 22.14 17.59 33.38
N GLU A 76 21.49 16.50 33.77
CA GLU A 76 21.81 15.16 33.28
C GLU A 76 21.54 15.02 31.76
N PRO A 77 22.32 14.23 31.01
CA PRO A 77 22.16 14.09 29.56
C PRO A 77 20.76 13.70 29.08
N ASN A 78 20.04 12.90 29.88
CA ASN A 78 18.66 12.51 29.60
C ASN A 78 17.67 13.68 29.73
N GLU A 79 17.89 14.57 30.69
CA GLU A 79 17.06 15.75 30.90
C GLU A 79 17.25 16.77 29.79
N ILE A 80 18.51 16.98 29.37
CA ILE A 80 18.84 17.83 28.21
C ILE A 80 18.15 17.29 26.94
N THR A 81 18.22 15.98 26.72
CA THR A 81 17.60 15.34 25.55
C THR A 81 16.07 15.50 25.56
N ASN A 82 15.44 15.37 26.71
CA ASN A 82 13.99 15.56 26.84
C ASN A 82 13.58 17.02 26.70
N ALA A 83 14.34 17.95 27.28
CA ALA A 83 14.11 19.39 27.12
C ALA A 83 14.25 19.82 25.66
N ALA A 84 15.29 19.37 24.95
CA ALA A 84 15.48 19.63 23.53
C ALA A 84 14.30 19.10 22.69
N LYS A 85 13.84 17.87 22.95
CA LYS A 85 12.66 17.30 22.29
C LYS A 85 11.40 18.13 22.55
N ASN A 86 11.20 18.58 23.78
CA ASN A 86 10.02 19.39 24.14
C ASN A 86 10.06 20.75 23.46
N ILE A 87 11.20 21.43 23.43
CA ILE A 87 11.38 22.71 22.73
C ILE A 87 10.99 22.55 21.26
N ILE A 88 11.55 21.55 20.56
CA ILE A 88 11.26 21.30 19.14
C ILE A 88 9.77 21.01 18.93
N ASN A 89 9.16 20.18 19.77
CA ASN A 89 7.75 19.82 19.60
C ASN A 89 6.81 20.99 19.88
N GLU A 90 7.10 21.83 20.87
CA GLU A 90 6.31 23.00 21.21
C GLU A 90 6.41 24.09 20.15
N THR A 91 7.63 24.42 19.71
CA THR A 91 7.82 25.42 18.64
C THR A 91 7.24 24.91 17.32
N ALA A 92 7.38 23.63 17.02
CA ALA A 92 6.77 23.01 15.84
C ALA A 92 5.24 23.03 15.92
N ALA A 93 4.66 22.78 17.10
CA ALA A 93 3.21 22.84 17.28
C ALA A 93 2.62 24.24 17.08
N LYS A 94 3.37 25.29 17.41
CA LYS A 94 2.95 26.69 17.23
C LYS A 94 3.10 27.17 15.79
N HIS A 95 4.26 26.94 15.19
CA HIS A 95 4.64 27.58 13.93
C HIS A 95 4.49 26.69 12.71
N LEU A 96 4.60 25.37 12.86
CA LEU A 96 4.55 24.45 11.72
C LEU A 96 3.15 23.88 11.51
N LYS A 97 2.76 23.82 10.24
CA LYS A 97 1.52 23.14 9.84
C LYS A 97 1.70 21.63 9.99
N LYS A 98 0.72 20.97 10.60
CA LYS A 98 0.69 19.50 10.65
C LYS A 98 0.58 18.96 9.23
N ARG A 99 1.42 17.96 8.90
CA ARG A 99 1.40 17.28 7.61
C ARG A 99 0.08 16.53 7.45
N SER A 100 -0.80 17.11 6.65
CA SER A 100 -2.01 16.43 6.19
C SER A 100 -1.61 15.42 5.11
N SER A 101 -1.72 14.12 5.37
CA SER A 101 -1.75 13.17 4.27
C SER A 101 -3.04 13.42 3.52
N LYS A 102 -3.01 14.06 2.35
CA LYS A 102 -4.15 14.03 1.43
C LYS A 102 -4.39 12.56 1.11
N LYS A 103 -5.37 11.96 1.79
CA LYS A 103 -5.61 10.52 1.71
C LYS A 103 -5.99 10.11 0.29
N GLN A 104 -6.52 11.05 -0.50
CA GLN A 104 -6.95 10.87 -1.86
C GLN A 104 -6.74 12.19 -2.62
N PRO A 105 -5.92 12.24 -3.69
CA PRO A 105 -5.65 13.47 -4.44
C PRO A 105 -6.88 14.00 -5.20
N TRP A 106 -7.89 13.15 -5.42
CA TRP A 106 -9.08 13.48 -6.19
C TRP A 106 -10.19 14.18 -5.38
N ILE A 107 -10.11 14.25 -4.05
CA ILE A 107 -11.15 14.91 -3.23
C ILE A 107 -10.84 16.41 -3.15
N SER A 108 -11.79 17.26 -3.52
CA SER A 108 -11.65 18.72 -3.42
C SER A 108 -11.76 19.21 -1.97
N GLU A 109 -11.20 20.40 -1.69
CA GLU A 109 -11.27 21.03 -0.36
C GLU A 109 -12.74 21.32 0.04
N ASP A 110 -13.56 21.79 -0.89
CA ASP A 110 -15.01 21.99 -0.67
C ASP A 110 -15.73 20.72 -0.20
N THR A 111 -15.35 19.57 -0.76
CA THR A 111 -15.90 18.27 -0.34
C THR A 111 -15.37 17.87 1.03
N LEU A 112 -14.12 18.20 1.38
CA LEU A 112 -13.58 17.98 2.73
C LEU A 112 -14.33 18.81 3.78
N ILE A 113 -14.69 20.05 3.47
CA ILE A 113 -15.50 20.91 4.35
C ILE A 113 -16.86 20.24 4.61
N LYS A 114 -17.57 19.81 3.55
CA LYS A 114 -18.84 19.08 3.71
C LYS A 114 -18.72 17.75 4.46
N ILE A 115 -17.60 17.05 4.33
CA ILE A 115 -17.32 15.84 5.11
C ILE A 115 -17.18 16.17 6.60
N LYS A 116 -16.58 17.31 6.96
CA LYS A 116 -16.51 17.80 8.35
C LYS A 116 -17.90 18.14 8.86
N GLU A 117 -18.69 18.90 8.10
CA GLU A 117 -20.10 19.20 8.44
C GLU A 117 -20.92 17.93 8.69
N ARG A 118 -20.75 16.89 7.86
CA ARG A 118 -21.41 15.60 8.07
C ARG A 118 -21.02 14.93 9.39
N LYS A 119 -19.75 15.02 9.79
CA LYS A 119 -19.27 14.47 11.07
C LYS A 119 -19.86 15.23 12.25
N GLU A 120 -19.91 16.57 12.16
CA GLU A 120 -20.50 17.41 13.18
C GLU A 120 -22.01 17.19 13.29
N ALA A 121 -22.72 17.09 12.17
CA ALA A 121 -24.15 16.78 12.14
C ALA A 121 -24.44 15.40 12.76
N LYS A 122 -23.58 14.40 12.50
CA LYS A 122 -23.68 13.08 13.14
C LYS A 122 -23.48 13.16 14.65
N ALA A 123 -22.53 13.98 15.11
CA ALA A 123 -22.24 14.14 16.54
C ALA A 123 -23.36 14.89 17.27
N LYS A 124 -23.95 15.91 16.64
CA LYS A 124 -25.00 16.75 17.24
C LYS A 124 -26.39 16.13 17.21
N PHE A 125 -26.80 15.57 16.07
CA PHE A 125 -28.19 15.16 15.82
C PHE A 125 -28.36 13.65 15.68
N GLY A 126 -27.27 12.89 15.68
CA GLY A 126 -27.29 11.44 15.44
C GLY A 126 -27.49 11.06 13.97
N ILE A 127 -27.47 9.76 13.70
CA ILE A 127 -27.49 9.20 12.33
C ILE A 127 -28.89 9.27 11.70
N HIS A 128 -29.94 9.24 12.51
CA HIS A 128 -31.33 9.19 12.04
C HIS A 128 -31.92 10.57 11.72
N ALA A 129 -31.23 11.66 12.08
CA ALA A 129 -31.72 13.01 11.83
C ALA A 129 -31.84 13.30 10.32
N PRO A 130 -32.91 14.00 9.88
CA PRO A 130 -33.10 14.38 8.48
C PRO A 130 -31.96 15.27 7.97
N VAL A 131 -31.45 16.15 8.83
CA VAL A 131 -30.30 17.03 8.56
C VAL A 131 -29.06 16.21 8.19
N TYR A 132 -28.75 15.14 8.95
CA TYR A 132 -27.63 14.26 8.63
C TYR A 132 -27.82 13.55 7.28
N ARG A 133 -29.03 13.07 6.98
CA ARG A 133 -29.32 12.38 5.70
C ARG A 133 -29.12 13.29 4.50
N ILE A 134 -29.58 14.53 4.57
CA ILE A 134 -29.41 15.55 3.52
C ILE A 134 -27.92 15.81 3.27
N ILE A 135 -27.17 16.11 4.33
CA ILE A 135 -25.71 16.37 4.24
C ILE A 135 -24.97 15.13 3.75
N ALA A 136 -25.36 13.92 4.18
CA ALA A 136 -24.75 12.68 3.73
C ALA A 136 -24.99 12.42 2.24
N LYS A 137 -26.19 12.74 1.72
CA LYS A 137 -26.51 12.67 0.28
C LYS A 137 -25.67 13.67 -0.51
N GLU A 138 -25.56 14.91 -0.02
CA GLU A 138 -24.75 15.95 -0.64
C GLU A 138 -23.27 15.56 -0.72
N VAL A 139 -22.69 15.07 0.39
CA VAL A 139 -21.31 14.56 0.43
C VAL A 139 -21.12 13.44 -0.59
N LYS A 140 -22.06 12.49 -0.69
CA LYS A 140 -21.98 11.40 -1.67
C LYS A 140 -21.96 11.92 -3.11
N GLN A 141 -22.80 12.91 -3.44
CA GLN A 141 -22.83 13.52 -4.76
C GLN A 141 -21.53 14.28 -5.08
N ARG A 142 -21.04 15.08 -4.13
CA ARG A 142 -19.77 15.81 -4.28
C ARG A 142 -18.58 14.86 -4.46
N CYS A 143 -18.48 13.79 -3.67
CA CYS A 143 -17.43 12.78 -3.87
C CYS A 143 -17.49 12.11 -5.25
N LYS A 144 -18.70 11.81 -5.78
CA LYS A 144 -18.85 11.26 -7.13
C LYS A 144 -18.38 12.25 -8.21
N ARG A 145 -18.77 13.51 -8.08
CA ARG A 145 -18.38 14.60 -8.99
C ARG A 145 -16.86 14.77 -9.00
N ASP A 146 -16.25 14.88 -7.82
CA ASP A 146 -14.82 15.08 -7.67
C ASP A 146 -14.01 13.92 -8.27
N LYS A 147 -14.45 12.67 -8.00
CA LYS A 147 -13.84 11.48 -8.61
C LYS A 147 -13.98 11.50 -10.14
N LYS A 148 -15.15 11.89 -10.67
CA LYS A 148 -15.38 12.01 -12.12
C LYS A 148 -14.45 13.05 -12.74
N ASN A 149 -14.36 14.25 -12.13
CA ASN A 149 -13.52 15.33 -12.63
C ASN A 149 -12.03 14.94 -12.62
N TYR A 150 -11.58 14.25 -11.56
CA TYR A 150 -10.22 13.73 -11.49
C TYR A 150 -9.92 12.73 -12.61
N LEU A 151 -10.82 11.77 -12.84
CA LEU A 151 -10.65 10.79 -13.93
C LEU A 151 -10.64 11.46 -15.31
N ILE A 152 -11.51 12.45 -15.53
CA ILE A 152 -11.52 13.23 -16.78
C ILE A 152 -10.19 13.98 -16.96
N GLY A 153 -9.67 14.62 -15.91
CA GLY A 153 -8.36 15.29 -15.96
C GLY A 153 -7.24 14.32 -16.31
N LYS A 154 -7.24 13.14 -15.68
CA LYS A 154 -6.27 12.07 -15.97
C LYS A 154 -6.39 11.54 -17.40
N CYS A 155 -7.59 11.38 -17.95
CA CYS A 155 -7.75 11.02 -19.36
C CYS A 155 -7.18 12.08 -20.30
N ARG A 156 -7.38 13.37 -20.00
CA ARG A 156 -6.79 14.47 -20.80
C ARG A 156 -5.27 14.48 -20.75
N GLU A 157 -4.68 14.20 -19.58
CA GLU A 157 -3.22 14.04 -19.44
C GLU A 157 -2.72 12.88 -20.31
N ILE A 158 -3.39 11.72 -20.26
CA ILE A 158 -3.07 10.56 -21.11
C ILE A 158 -3.16 10.90 -22.61
N GLU A 159 -4.21 11.61 -23.03
CA GLU A 159 -4.37 12.08 -24.41
C GLU A 159 -3.25 13.05 -24.83
N ALA A 160 -2.77 13.91 -23.91
CA ALA A 160 -1.64 14.80 -24.17
C ALA A 160 -0.33 14.02 -24.32
N HIS A 161 -0.04 13.07 -23.41
CA HIS A 161 1.13 12.20 -23.51
C HIS A 161 1.12 11.37 -24.81
N MET A 162 -0.06 10.95 -25.28
CA MET A 162 -0.23 10.25 -26.54
C MET A 162 0.14 11.14 -27.74
N LYS A 163 -0.29 12.40 -27.76
CA LYS A 163 0.05 13.36 -28.83
C LYS A 163 1.54 13.69 -28.89
N GLU A 164 2.21 13.67 -27.74
CA GLU A 164 3.64 14.00 -27.61
C GLU A 164 4.56 12.77 -27.71
N ASN A 165 4.04 11.59 -28.06
CA ASN A 165 4.78 10.32 -28.14
C ASN A 165 5.48 9.89 -26.83
N ARG A 166 5.01 10.36 -25.67
CA ARG A 166 5.53 10.00 -24.33
C ARG A 166 4.89 8.71 -23.83
N SER A 167 5.17 7.60 -24.51
CA SER A 167 4.53 6.30 -24.26
C SER A 167 4.75 5.75 -22.84
N THR A 168 5.94 5.95 -22.25
CA THR A 168 6.25 5.50 -20.88
C THR A 168 5.35 6.16 -19.85
N GLU A 169 5.24 7.48 -19.88
CA GLU A 169 4.40 8.28 -18.98
C GLU A 169 2.91 7.93 -19.15
N MET A 170 2.48 7.73 -20.40
CA MET A 170 1.12 7.26 -20.73
C MET A 170 0.81 5.92 -20.04
N TYR A 171 1.68 4.91 -20.21
CA TYR A 171 1.49 3.59 -19.61
C TYR A 171 1.57 3.62 -18.07
N GLU A 172 2.43 4.47 -17.49
CA GLU A 172 2.49 4.67 -16.04
C GLU A 172 1.21 5.27 -15.48
N GLU A 173 0.64 6.29 -16.12
CA GLU A 173 -0.65 6.89 -15.73
C GLU A 173 -1.81 5.89 -15.86
N ILE A 174 -1.90 5.16 -16.98
CA ILE A 174 -2.90 4.10 -17.16
C ILE A 174 -2.75 3.05 -16.06
N LYS A 175 -1.53 2.62 -15.77
CA LYS A 175 -1.24 1.66 -14.70
C LYS A 175 -1.69 2.23 -13.34
N ASN A 176 -1.42 3.50 -13.04
CA ASN A 176 -1.82 4.11 -11.77
C ASN A 176 -3.34 4.17 -11.58
N ILE A 177 -4.11 4.38 -12.65
CA ILE A 177 -5.58 4.43 -12.62
C ILE A 177 -6.19 3.04 -12.54
N THR A 178 -5.64 2.07 -13.29
CA THR A 178 -6.20 0.72 -13.44
C THR A 178 -5.69 -0.27 -12.39
N LYS A 179 -4.59 0.05 -11.69
CA LYS A 179 -4.00 -0.83 -10.69
C LYS A 179 -5.00 -1.13 -9.59
N THR A 180 -5.52 -2.35 -9.63
CA THR A 180 -6.31 -2.93 -8.55
C THR A 180 -5.36 -3.33 -7.42
N PHE A 181 -5.87 -3.29 -6.18
CA PHE A 181 -5.13 -3.80 -5.05
C PHE A 181 -4.96 -5.31 -5.21
N GLN A 182 -3.74 -5.73 -5.52
CA GLN A 182 -3.36 -7.14 -5.50
C GLN A 182 -2.71 -7.41 -4.15
N PRO A 183 -3.36 -8.16 -3.24
CA PRO A 183 -2.70 -8.60 -2.02
C PRO A 183 -1.47 -9.41 -2.43
N ARG A 184 -0.29 -9.06 -1.90
CA ARG A 184 0.88 -9.91 -2.02
C ARG A 184 0.62 -11.15 -1.17
N LEU A 185 0.10 -12.19 -1.80
CA LEU A 185 -0.01 -13.51 -1.19
C LEU A 185 1.42 -14.07 -1.17
N GLY A 186 2.06 -14.06 -0.02
CA GLY A 186 3.29 -14.82 0.22
C GLY A 186 2.96 -16.30 0.35
N VAL A 187 2.29 -16.85 -0.67
CA VAL A 187 1.69 -18.17 -0.64
C VAL A 187 1.91 -18.83 -2.00
N ILE A 188 2.61 -19.96 -2.00
CA ILE A 188 2.88 -20.77 -3.18
C ILE A 188 2.33 -22.17 -2.95
N LYS A 189 1.87 -22.85 -4.02
CA LYS A 189 1.46 -24.23 -3.93
C LYS A 189 2.63 -25.17 -4.22
N ASP A 190 2.77 -26.19 -3.39
CA ASP A 190 3.67 -27.32 -3.64
C ASP A 190 3.14 -28.21 -4.79
N GLU A 191 3.96 -29.11 -5.33
CA GLU A 191 3.59 -30.09 -6.38
C GLU A 191 2.34 -30.89 -6.03
N LYS A 192 2.15 -31.19 -4.73
CA LYS A 192 0.99 -31.93 -4.20
C LYS A 192 -0.24 -31.05 -3.94
N GLY A 193 -0.21 -29.78 -4.34
CA GLY A 193 -1.29 -28.80 -4.16
C GLY A 193 -1.39 -28.18 -2.76
N ASN A 194 -0.43 -28.46 -1.88
CA ASN A 194 -0.39 -27.93 -0.51
C ASN A 194 0.06 -26.46 -0.47
N ILE A 195 -0.53 -25.68 0.44
CA ILE A 195 -0.30 -24.24 0.56
C ILE A 195 0.94 -23.98 1.43
N LEU A 196 2.03 -23.50 0.83
CA LEU A 196 3.25 -23.08 1.52
C LEU A 196 3.12 -21.62 1.93
N THR A 197 3.27 -21.35 3.23
CA THR A 197 3.17 -19.99 3.82
C THR A 197 4.50 -19.53 4.44
N GLU A 198 5.47 -20.42 4.58
CA GLU A 198 6.77 -20.14 5.19
C GLU A 198 7.80 -19.71 4.14
N SER A 199 8.56 -18.64 4.43
CA SER A 199 9.47 -18.01 3.46
C SER A 199 10.56 -18.95 2.94
N LYS A 200 11.08 -19.87 3.76
CA LYS A 200 12.10 -20.84 3.33
C LYS A 200 11.52 -21.84 2.33
N GLN A 201 10.37 -22.42 2.66
CA GLN A 201 9.67 -23.37 1.81
C GLN A 201 9.26 -22.76 0.45
N ILE A 202 8.89 -21.47 0.45
CA ILE A 202 8.58 -20.71 -0.77
C ILE A 202 9.82 -20.58 -1.68
N VAL A 203 11.00 -20.30 -1.11
CA VAL A 203 12.26 -20.20 -1.86
C VAL A 203 12.67 -21.56 -2.40
N ASP A 204 12.60 -22.61 -1.57
CA ASP A 204 12.98 -23.96 -1.99
C ASP A 204 12.07 -24.52 -3.09
N ARG A 205 10.76 -24.21 -3.05
CA ARG A 205 9.82 -24.56 -4.12
C ARG A 205 10.10 -23.75 -5.39
N TRP A 206 10.46 -22.47 -5.27
CA TRP A 206 10.85 -21.64 -6.41
C TRP A 206 12.10 -22.19 -7.11
N ASN A 207 13.12 -22.56 -6.34
CA ASN A 207 14.35 -23.15 -6.90
C ASN A 207 14.05 -24.45 -7.64
N ARG A 208 13.29 -25.37 -7.01
CA ARG A 208 12.87 -26.62 -7.66
C ARG A 208 12.05 -26.40 -8.93
N TYR A 209 11.11 -25.46 -8.91
CA TYR A 209 10.31 -25.12 -10.10
C TYR A 209 11.19 -24.60 -11.25
N CYS A 210 12.17 -23.74 -10.95
CA CYS A 210 13.12 -23.26 -11.95
C CYS A 210 14.01 -24.39 -12.47
N GLU A 211 14.55 -25.24 -11.59
CA GLU A 211 15.32 -26.42 -12.00
C GLU A 211 14.49 -27.34 -12.90
N GLU A 212 13.25 -27.67 -12.54
CA GLU A 212 12.35 -28.48 -13.37
C GLU A 212 12.09 -27.84 -14.75
N MET A 213 11.77 -26.55 -14.78
CA MET A 213 11.48 -25.81 -16.01
C MET A 213 12.67 -25.75 -16.96
N TYR A 214 13.89 -25.68 -16.43
CA TYR A 214 15.12 -25.59 -17.24
C TYR A 214 15.82 -26.95 -17.43
N SER A 215 15.45 -27.99 -16.70
CA SER A 215 15.99 -29.36 -16.88
C SER A 215 15.27 -30.13 -17.98
N SER A 216 14.03 -29.76 -18.32
CA SER A 216 13.21 -30.47 -19.31
C SER A 216 13.64 -30.29 -20.78
N ASP A 217 14.57 -29.38 -21.08
CA ASP A 217 15.15 -29.22 -22.42
C ASP A 217 16.44 -30.03 -22.64
N SER A 218 16.88 -30.85 -21.66
CA SER A 218 18.19 -31.51 -21.70
C SER A 218 18.18 -33.02 -21.95
N THR A 219 17.05 -33.66 -22.26
CA THR A 219 17.09 -35.10 -22.62
C THR A 219 16.20 -35.47 -23.80
N ALA A 220 16.89 -35.69 -24.92
CA ALA A 220 16.74 -36.86 -25.78
C ALA A 220 15.37 -37.06 -26.46
N ASP A 221 15.18 -36.37 -27.60
CA ASP A 221 14.33 -36.92 -28.67
C ASP A 221 14.61 -36.31 -30.06
N GLN A 222 15.88 -36.26 -30.51
CA GLN A 222 16.22 -36.11 -31.94
C GLN A 222 17.58 -36.76 -32.27
N GLN A 223 17.81 -37.99 -31.80
CA GLN A 223 18.99 -38.75 -32.19
C GLN A 223 18.63 -40.15 -32.64
N GLU A 224 17.80 -40.23 -33.68
CA GLU A 224 18.00 -41.24 -34.73
C GLU A 224 17.13 -40.94 -35.96
N LYS A 225 17.80 -41.00 -37.11
CA LYS A 225 17.25 -41.09 -38.47
C LYS A 225 16.94 -39.78 -39.18
N LEU A 226 17.98 -39.20 -39.80
CA LEU A 226 17.90 -38.74 -41.17
C LEU A 226 19.29 -38.84 -41.83
N GLU A 227 19.23 -39.27 -43.07
CA GLU A 227 20.33 -39.77 -43.88
C GLU A 227 21.39 -38.71 -44.19
N GLU A 228 22.57 -39.25 -44.52
CA GLU A 228 23.73 -38.62 -45.12
C GLU A 228 23.36 -37.71 -46.31
N THR A 229 23.18 -36.41 -46.05
CA THR A 229 23.27 -35.36 -47.09
C THR A 229 23.91 -34.09 -46.55
N ARG A 230 25.18 -33.89 -46.94
CA ARG A 230 25.86 -32.65 -47.36
C ARG A 230 25.76 -31.39 -46.49
N GLU A 231 26.95 -30.97 -46.02
CA GLU A 231 27.47 -29.59 -45.92
C GLU A 231 26.52 -28.50 -45.42
N ASP A 232 26.61 -28.20 -44.11
CA ASP A 232 26.90 -26.87 -43.53
C ASP A 232 26.55 -26.91 -42.03
N GLU A 233 27.45 -27.43 -41.20
CA GLU A 233 27.32 -27.32 -39.75
C GLU A 233 27.60 -25.88 -39.33
N GLU A 234 26.55 -25.07 -39.20
CA GLU A 234 26.60 -23.80 -38.48
C GLU A 234 26.92 -24.10 -37.01
N ILE A 235 28.21 -23.97 -36.66
CA ILE A 235 28.72 -24.20 -35.32
C ILE A 235 28.01 -23.21 -34.38
N HIS A 236 27.00 -23.68 -33.66
CA HIS A 236 26.43 -22.96 -32.52
C HIS A 236 27.46 -22.93 -31.39
N LEU A 237 28.39 -21.98 -31.47
CA LEU A 237 29.32 -21.67 -30.39
C LEU A 237 28.54 -21.18 -29.17
N LEU A 238 28.82 -21.77 -28.02
CA LEU A 238 28.34 -21.25 -26.74
C LEU A 238 28.86 -19.82 -26.56
N PRO A 239 28.00 -18.87 -26.16
CA PRO A 239 28.39 -17.48 -26.05
C PRO A 239 29.55 -17.33 -25.06
N LEU A 240 30.58 -16.61 -25.48
CA LEU A 240 31.76 -16.41 -24.65
C LEU A 240 31.38 -15.52 -23.46
N ARG A 241 31.96 -15.78 -22.28
CA ARG A 241 31.66 -15.01 -21.06
C ARG A 241 31.80 -13.49 -21.26
N SER A 242 32.77 -13.07 -22.07
CA SER A 242 32.97 -11.67 -22.44
C SER A 242 31.84 -11.09 -23.30
N GLU A 243 31.21 -11.87 -24.17
CA GLU A 243 30.04 -11.42 -24.95
C GLU A 243 28.82 -11.24 -24.05
N ILE A 244 28.64 -12.13 -23.06
CA ILE A 244 27.57 -12.02 -22.07
C ILE A 244 27.78 -10.78 -21.20
N GLU A 245 29.00 -10.54 -20.72
CA GLU A 245 29.34 -9.36 -19.94
C GLU A 245 29.17 -8.06 -20.75
N TRP A 246 29.53 -8.07 -22.03
CA TRP A 246 29.30 -6.94 -22.94
C TRP A 246 27.82 -6.69 -23.21
N ALA A 247 27.03 -7.74 -23.43
CA ALA A 247 25.59 -7.64 -23.64
C ALA A 247 24.87 -7.10 -22.39
N ILE A 248 25.31 -7.52 -21.20
CA ILE A 248 24.83 -6.99 -19.91
C ILE A 248 25.22 -5.53 -19.73
N GLY A 249 26.46 -5.16 -20.03
CA GLY A 249 26.94 -3.77 -19.94
C GLY A 249 26.30 -2.82 -20.95
N SER A 250 25.82 -3.34 -22.09
CA SER A 250 25.16 -2.56 -23.15
C SER A 250 23.66 -2.30 -22.88
N LEU A 251 23.09 -2.89 -21.83
CA LEU A 251 21.69 -2.66 -21.45
C LEU A 251 21.54 -1.32 -20.70
N LYS A 252 20.51 -0.55 -21.07
CA LYS A 252 20.11 0.64 -20.30
C LYS A 252 19.63 0.24 -18.91
N ASP A 253 19.97 1.05 -17.90
CA ASP A 253 19.61 0.83 -16.50
C ASP A 253 18.13 0.41 -16.33
N GLY A 254 17.94 -0.73 -15.66
CA GLY A 254 16.62 -1.27 -15.33
C GLY A 254 15.99 -2.21 -16.37
N LYS A 255 16.64 -2.50 -17.50
CA LYS A 255 16.20 -3.55 -18.43
C LYS A 255 16.79 -4.91 -18.04
N LYS A 256 15.95 -5.95 -18.09
CA LYS A 256 16.42 -7.35 -18.04
C LYS A 256 16.84 -7.79 -19.45
N PRO A 257 17.90 -8.60 -19.59
CA PRO A 257 18.21 -9.25 -20.86
C PRO A 257 16.98 -10.03 -21.34
N ARG A 258 16.57 -9.83 -22.59
CA ARG A 258 15.68 -10.78 -23.27
C ARG A 258 16.62 -11.82 -23.89
N LEU A 259 16.64 -12.99 -23.29
CA LEU A 259 17.09 -14.22 -23.93
C LEU A 259 15.83 -14.92 -24.43
#